data_AF-A0A640TC53-F1
#
_entry.id   AF-A0A640TC53-F1
#
_cell.length_a   1.000
_cell.length_b   1.000
_cell.length_c   1.000
_cell.angle_alpha   90.00
_cell.angle_beta   90.00
_cell.angle_gamma   90.00
#
_symmetry.space_group_name_H-M   'P 1'
#
loop_
_entity.id
_entity.type
_entity.pdbx_description
1 polymer ?
#
loop_
_entity_poly.entity_id
_entity_poly.type
_entity_poly.pdbx_seq_one_letter_code
_entity_poly.pdbx_strand_id
1 'polypeptide(L)' 'MPITTDYYLDEVSPGEEVGTDATFTCCGQDMTAAAPDKYGYRTHTCGNCGAQADVNKLGLLGDIRD' A
#
# COMPACT_ATOMS: atom_id res chain seq x y z
N MET A 1 19.20 -1.08 7.52
CA MET A 1 17.98 -1.85 7.23
C MET A 1 16.96 -0.81 6.81
N PRO A 2 16.38 -0.87 5.59
CA PRO A 2 15.27 0.01 5.28
C PRO A 2 14.18 -0.25 6.32
N ILE A 3 13.69 0.81 6.93
CA ILE A 3 12.58 0.74 7.87
C ILE A 3 11.35 0.52 6.99
N THR A 4 11.00 -0.73 6.72
CA THR A 4 9.68 -1.06 6.19
C THR A 4 8.69 -0.76 7.29
N THR A 5 7.95 0.34 7.15
CA THR A 5 6.82 0.63 8.04
C THR A 5 5.67 -0.25 7.55
N ASP A 6 5.26 -1.19 8.39
CA ASP A 6 4.11 -2.06 8.14
C ASP A 6 2.85 -1.34 8.56
N TYR A 7 1.94 -1.12 7.61
CA TYR A 7 0.67 -0.43 7.82
C TYR A 7 -0.49 -1.42 7.79
N TYR A 8 -1.36 -1.42 8.79
CA TYR A 8 -2.64 -2.10 8.68
C TYR A 8 -3.57 -1.30 7.77
N LEU A 9 -4.17 -1.96 6.78
CA LEU A 9 -5.02 -1.28 5.79
C LEU A 9 -6.20 -0.53 6.43
N ASP A 10 -6.68 -1.02 7.57
CA ASP A 10 -7.75 -0.42 8.36
C ASP A 10 -7.29 0.77 9.24
N GLU A 11 -5.99 0.99 9.39
CA GLU A 11 -5.42 2.06 10.20
C GLU A 11 -4.94 3.26 9.38
N VAL A 12 -4.84 3.12 8.06
CA VAL A 12 -4.37 4.18 7.15
C VAL A 12 -5.50 4.84 6.39
N SER A 13 -5.33 6.14 6.12
CA SER A 13 -6.32 6.93 5.36
C SER A 13 -5.75 7.46 4.04
N PRO A 14 -6.59 7.60 2.98
CA PRO A 14 -6.18 8.28 1.75
C PRO A 14 -5.56 9.65 2.03
N GLY A 15 -4.40 9.91 1.42
CA GLY A 15 -3.60 11.13 1.59
C GLY A 15 -2.50 11.03 2.65
N GLU A 16 -2.42 9.95 3.42
CA GLU A 16 -1.38 9.73 4.42
C GLU A 16 -0.01 9.45 3.79
N GLU A 17 1.06 9.95 4.41
CA GLU A 17 2.43 9.70 3.96
C GLU A 17 2.95 8.39 4.55
N VAL A 18 2.92 7.35 3.72
CA VAL A 18 3.29 5.96 4.04
C VAL A 18 4.70 5.60 3.57
N GLY A 19 5.25 6.39 2.65
CA GLY A 19 6.53 6.13 1.99
C GLY A 19 6.40 5.21 0.77
N THR A 20 7.36 5.32 -0.16
CA THR A 20 7.32 4.58 -1.43
C THR A 20 7.54 3.08 -1.28
N ASP A 21 8.19 2.67 -0.20
CA ASP A 21 8.51 1.28 0.13
C ASP A 21 7.64 0.76 1.30
N ALA A 22 6.47 1.38 1.49
CA ALA A 22 5.48 0.92 2.45
C ALA A 22 5.08 -0.53 2.16
N THR A 23 4.90 -1.30 3.22
CA THR A 23 4.26 -2.62 3.17
C THR A 23 2.93 -2.49 3.89
N PHE A 24 1.87 -3.05 3.31
CA PHE A 24 0.56 -3.06 3.94
C PHE A 24 0.20 -4.48 4.35
N THR A 25 -0.48 -4.59 5.48
CA THR A 25 -0.99 -5.84 6.02
C THR A 25 -2.51 -5.78 5.98
N CYS A 26 -3.11 -6.81 5.38
CA CYS A 26 -4.55 -6.93 5.26
C CYS A 26 -4.95 -8.39 5.49
N CYS A 27 -5.99 -8.64 6.28
CA CYS A 27 -6.40 -9.99 6.70
C CYS A 27 -5.27 -10.82 7.36
N GLY A 28 -4.35 -10.18 8.08
CA GLY A 28 -3.26 -10.86 8.77
C GLY A 28 -2.16 -11.41 7.84
N GLN A 29 -2.07 -10.92 6.60
CA GLN A 29 -0.98 -11.21 5.67
C GLN A 29 -0.50 -9.94 4.98
N ASP A 30 0.76 -9.95 4.55
CA ASP A 30 1.34 -8.86 3.78
C ASP A 30 0.71 -8.81 2.39
N MET A 31 0.33 -7.62 1.96
CA MET A 31 -0.18 -7.37 0.63
C MET A 31 0.95 -7.44 -0.40
N THR A 32 0.63 -7.98 -1.57
CA THR A 32 1.57 -8.03 -2.68
C THR A 32 1.59 -6.68 -3.40
N ALA A 33 2.76 -6.05 -3.48
CA ALA A 33 2.96 -4.82 -4.23
C ALA A 33 3.31 -5.10 -5.70
N ALA A 34 2.56 -4.51 -6.62
CA ALA A 34 2.92 -4.49 -8.04
C ALA A 34 4.08 -3.52 -8.31
N ALA A 35 4.79 -3.73 -9.42
CA ALA A 35 5.76 -2.76 -9.89
C ALA A 35 5.06 -1.41 -10.19
N PRO A 36 5.72 -0.27 -9.94
CA PRO A 36 5.12 1.03 -10.17
C PRO A 36 4.75 1.22 -11.65
N ASP A 37 3.59 1.82 -11.90
CA ASP A 37 3.11 2.12 -13.25
C ASP A 37 3.88 3.28 -13.91
N LYS A 38 3.46 3.68 -15.12
CA LYS A 38 4.08 4.80 -15.87
C LYS A 38 3.99 6.16 -15.16
N TYR A 39 3.11 6.29 -14.17
CA TYR A 39 2.95 7.49 -13.36
C TYR A 39 3.63 7.35 -11.97
N GLY A 40 4.17 6.17 -11.68
CA GLY A 40 4.87 5.83 -10.44
C GLY A 40 3.95 5.39 -9.31
N TYR A 41 2.73 4.92 -9.59
CA TYR A 41 1.84 4.35 -8.60
C TYR A 41 2.13 2.86 -8.40
N ARG A 42 2.31 2.42 -7.16
CA ARG A 42 2.36 1.02 -6.74
C ARG A 42 1.02 0.61 -6.18
N THR A 43 0.40 -0.41 -6.77
CA THR A 43 -0.82 -1.01 -6.22
C THR A 43 -0.44 -2.17 -5.31
N HIS A 44 -0.86 -2.11 -4.05
CA HIS A 44 -0.77 -3.18 -3.07
C HIS A 44 -2.09 -3.94 -3.09
N THR A 45 -2.05 -5.26 -3.24
CA THR A 45 -3.26 -6.11 -3.28
C THR A 45 -3.24 -7.16 -2.17
N CYS A 46 -4.33 -7.27 -1.41
CA CYS A 46 -4.52 -8.33 -0.44
C CYS A 46 -4.92 -9.62 -1.18
N GLY A 47 -4.17 -10.70 -0.96
CA GLY A 47 -4.48 -12.00 -1.56
C GLY A 47 -5.75 -12.67 -1.00
N ASN A 48 -6.24 -12.23 0.17
CA ASN A 48 -7.37 -12.87 0.85
C ASN A 48 -8.72 -12.27 0.47
N CYS A 49 -8.91 -10.97 0.71
CA CYS A 49 -10.16 -10.28 0.41
C CYS A 49 -10.17 -9.59 -0.96
N GLY A 50 -9.00 -9.38 -1.58
CA GLY A 50 -8.88 -8.65 -2.84
C GLY A 50 -8.75 -7.14 -2.69
N ALA A 51 -8.73 -6.61 -1.45
CA ALA A 51 -8.56 -5.19 -1.20
C ALA A 51 -7.28 -4.63 -1.86
N GLN A 52 -7.35 -3.40 -2.33
CA GLN A 52 -6.29 -2.70 -3.02
C GLN A 52 -5.99 -1.36 -2.35
N ALA A 53 -4.72 -1.04 -2.21
CA ALA A 53 -4.23 0.27 -1.78
C ALA A 53 -3.20 0.77 -2.79
N ASP A 54 -3.39 1.98 -3.32
CA ASP A 54 -2.44 2.57 -4.25
C ASP A 54 -1.50 3.52 -3.52
N VAL A 55 -0.19 3.42 -3.72
CA VAL A 55 0.79 4.37 -3.21
C VAL A 55 1.44 5.10 -4.38
N ASN A 56 1.41 6.42 -4.37
CA ASN A 56 2.02 7.20 -5.45
C ASN A 56 3.54 7.30 -5.30
N LYS A 57 4.20 7.87 -6.31
CA LYS A 57 5.66 8.06 -6.33
C LYS A 57 6.23 8.94 -5.22
N LEU A 58 5.39 9.70 -4.53
CA LEU A 58 5.77 10.54 -3.39
C LEU A 58 5.63 9.79 -2.07
N GLY A 59 5.18 8.53 -2.09
CA GLY A 59 4.91 7.75 -0.88
C GLY A 59 3.61 8.17 -0.19
N LEU A 60 2.67 8.77 -0.92
CA LEU A 60 1.35 9.07 -0.39
C LEU A 60 0.39 7.94 -0.73
N LEU A 61 -0.37 7.52 0.27
CA LEU A 61 -1.47 6.60 0.10
C LEU A 61 -2.57 7.31 -0.72
N GLY A 62 -2.92 6.71 -1.83
CA GLY A 62 -4.00 7.11 -2.71
C GLY A 62 -5.30 6.46 -2.26
N ASP A 63 -5.99 5.85 -3.20
CA ASP A 63 -7.31 5.26 -2.97
C ASP A 63 -7.18 3.87 -2.34
N ILE A 64 -8.13 3.54 -1.46
CA ILE A 64 -8.27 2.22 -0.84
C ILE A 64 -9.60 1.63 -1.30
N ARG A 65 -9.56 0.44 -1.89
CA ARG A 65 -10.71 -0.25 -2.46
C ARG A 65 -10.82 -1.63 -1.81
N ASP A 66 -12.00 -2.00 -1.31
CA ASP A 66 -12.30 -3.34 -0.75
C ASP A 66 -13.37 -4.03 -1.62
#